data_AF-A0A5H2XQT2-F1
#
_entry.id   AF-A0A5H2XQT2-F1
#
_cell.length_a   1.000
_cell.length_b   1.000
_cell.length_c   1.000
_cell.angle_alpha   90.00
_cell.angle_beta   90.00
_cell.angle_gamma   90.00
#
_symmetry.space_group_name_H-M   'P 1'
#
loop_
_entity.id
_entity.type
_entity.pdbx_description
1 polymer ?
#
loop_
_entity_poly.entity_id
_entity_poly.type
_entity_poly.pdbx_seq_one_letter_code
_entity_poly.pdbx_strand_id
1 'polypeptide(L)'
;MSVAHVLLGRPWLYDRRVKSCSRENTYTFQHEGKNITLKPSNLAIKPTKDVQPTLSIKEKALEHRLSILSPVDFAHELQETRVVFALLLKPASDYTPTPLAEPIQQLLTKFSNVILDDLPDDLPPVREIQHAINLVPGLQIPNLPHYRMNPPERAELNRQIQGCWLRALFVIA
;
A
#
# COMPACT_ATOMS: atom_id res chain seq x y z
N MET A 1 -3.14 -3.58 13.09
CA MET A 1 -3.27 -2.16 12.70
C MET A 1 -4.64 -1.68 13.18
N SER A 2 -4.70 -0.64 14.02
CA SER A 2 -5.99 -0.06 14.49
C SER A 2 -6.46 1.04 13.54
N VAL A 3 -7.77 1.10 13.26
CA VAL A 3 -8.49 2.07 12.40
C VAL A 3 -8.14 3.53 12.72
N ALA A 4 -7.76 3.82 13.98
CA ALA A 4 -7.30 5.14 14.40
C ALA A 4 -6.06 5.65 13.65
N HIS A 5 -5.16 4.75 13.20
CA HIS A 5 -3.95 5.13 12.45
C HIS A 5 -4.25 5.61 11.02
N VAL A 6 -5.39 5.22 10.45
CA VAL A 6 -5.80 5.64 9.11
C VAL A 6 -6.55 6.98 9.18
N LEU A 7 -7.37 7.17 10.22
CA LEU A 7 -8.20 8.37 10.38
C LEU A 7 -7.48 9.57 10.98
N LEU A 8 -6.54 9.34 11.92
CA LEU A 8 -5.83 10.41 12.65
C LEU A 8 -4.39 10.62 12.17
N GLY A 9 -3.97 9.89 11.14
CA GLY A 9 -2.59 9.90 10.65
C GLY A 9 -1.61 9.31 11.67
N ARG A 10 -0.56 10.06 12.03
CA ARG A 10 0.47 9.65 12.99
C ARG A 10 0.43 10.54 14.25
N PRO A 11 -0.55 10.37 15.16
CA PRO A 11 -0.69 11.18 16.38
C PRO A 11 0.59 11.22 17.22
N TRP A 12 1.31 10.09 17.26
CA TRP A 12 2.58 9.96 17.96
C TRP A 12 3.66 10.96 17.50
N LEU A 13 3.58 11.51 16.27
CA LEU A 13 4.49 12.55 15.80
C LEU A 13 4.36 13.84 16.63
N TYR A 14 3.13 14.19 17.00
CA TYR A 14 2.86 15.35 17.83
C TYR A 14 3.22 15.05 19.29
N ASP A 15 2.75 13.91 19.81
CA ASP A 15 2.95 13.52 21.22
C ASP A 15 4.43 13.40 21.59
N ARG A 16 5.28 12.93 20.65
CA ARG A 16 6.73 12.78 20.86
C ARG A 16 7.57 13.95 20.37
N ARG A 17 6.94 15.09 20.02
CA ARG A 17 7.59 16.30 19.50
C ARG A 17 8.62 15.98 18.39
N VAL A 18 8.19 15.17 17.43
CA VAL A 18 9.07 14.66 16.38
C VAL A 18 9.45 15.80 15.43
N LYS A 19 10.75 15.95 15.16
CA LYS A 19 11.25 16.85 14.11
C LYS A 19 11.40 16.08 12.81
N SER A 20 10.67 16.50 11.79
CA SER A 20 10.75 15.93 10.44
C SER A 20 11.66 16.78 9.55
N CYS A 21 12.65 16.16 8.91
CA CYS A 21 13.44 16.78 7.86
C CYS A 21 12.95 16.28 6.50
N SER A 22 12.17 17.09 5.80
CA SER A 22 11.55 16.72 4.52
C SER A 22 12.59 16.43 3.43
N ARG A 23 13.76 17.11 3.45
CA ARG A 23 14.81 16.94 2.44
C ARG A 23 15.45 15.55 2.46
N GLU A 24 15.61 14.98 3.66
CA GLU A 24 16.25 13.67 3.85
C GLU A 24 15.22 12.58 4.19
N ASN A 25 13.93 12.94 4.26
CA ASN A 25 12.82 12.09 4.71
C ASN A 25 13.10 11.40 6.06
N THR A 26 13.74 12.12 6.98
CA THR A 26 14.11 11.62 8.31
C THR A 26 13.21 12.18 9.40
N TYR A 27 12.97 11.38 10.45
CA TYR A 27 12.19 11.77 11.63
C TYR A 27 13.04 11.58 12.89
N THR A 28 13.15 12.61 13.72
CA THR A 28 13.98 12.59 14.94
C THR A 28 13.14 12.90 16.16
N PHE A 29 13.24 12.09 17.21
CA PHE A 29 12.47 12.27 18.45
C PHE A 29 13.14 11.64 19.66
N GLN A 30 12.72 12.06 20.86
CA GLN A 30 13.18 11.46 22.11
C GLN A 30 12.22 10.38 22.59
N HIS A 31 12.78 9.25 23.01
CA HIS A 31 12.05 8.19 23.68
C HIS A 31 12.96 7.59 24.78
N GLU A 32 12.46 7.56 26.01
CA GLU A 32 13.19 7.02 27.17
C GLU A 32 14.57 7.66 27.36
N GLY A 33 14.67 8.98 27.13
CA GLY A 33 15.93 9.74 27.26
C GLY A 33 16.92 9.54 26.11
N LYS A 34 16.60 8.73 25.09
CA LYS A 34 17.44 8.49 23.92
C LYS A 34 16.89 9.23 22.70
N ASN A 35 17.77 9.86 21.92
CA ASN A 35 17.43 10.43 20.63
C ASN A 35 17.37 9.32 19.57
N ILE A 36 16.19 9.09 18.99
CA ILE A 36 15.97 8.11 17.93
C ILE A 36 15.79 8.86 16.60
N THR A 37 16.50 8.40 15.57
CA THR A 37 16.43 8.94 14.20
C THR A 37 15.96 7.85 13.25
N LEU A 38 14.76 8.01 12.71
CA LEU A 38 14.24 7.16 11.63
C LEU A 38 14.73 7.71 10.30
N LYS A 39 15.43 6.88 9.54
CA LYS A 39 15.84 7.17 8.16
C LYS A 39 14.95 6.40 7.18
N PRO A 40 14.71 6.93 5.98
CA PRO A 40 13.97 6.21 4.97
C PRO A 40 14.72 4.92 4.62
N SER A 41 14.00 3.80 4.57
CA SER A 41 14.58 2.54 4.09
C SER A 41 14.80 2.69 2.59
N ASN A 42 16.04 2.58 2.12
CA ASN A 42 16.38 2.64 0.70
C ASN A 42 15.84 1.39 -0.02
N LEU A 43 14.57 1.42 -0.44
CA LEU A 43 14.05 0.52 -1.46
C LEU A 43 14.13 1.22 -2.81
N ALA A 44 15.37 1.41 -3.30
CA ALA A 44 15.58 1.88 -4.66
C ALA A 44 15.33 0.72 -5.64
N ILE A 45 14.07 0.43 -5.93
CA ILE A 45 13.71 -0.31 -7.14
C ILE A 45 13.71 0.72 -8.27
N LYS A 46 14.75 0.72 -9.10
CA LYS A 46 14.73 1.46 -10.37
C LYS A 46 13.93 0.65 -11.40
N PRO A 47 13.00 1.27 -12.15
CA PRO A 47 12.37 0.61 -13.28
C PRO A 47 13.29 0.77 -14.49
N THR A 48 13.89 -0.31 -14.96
CA THR A 48 14.49 -0.33 -16.29
C THR A 48 13.94 -1.52 -17.06
N LYS A 49 13.39 -1.21 -18.23
CA LYS A 49 12.80 -2.11 -19.20
C LYS A 49 13.80 -3.18 -19.65
N ASP A 50 13.22 -4.33 -20.00
CA ASP A 50 13.83 -5.47 -20.68
C ASP A 50 14.95 -6.19 -19.92
N VAL A 51 14.57 -7.29 -19.25
CA VAL A 51 15.14 -8.64 -19.36
C VAL A 51 14.47 -9.53 -18.29
N GLN A 52 14.20 -10.76 -18.71
CA GLN A 52 13.56 -11.90 -18.02
C GLN A 52 13.80 -12.02 -16.49
N PRO A 53 12.84 -12.57 -15.72
CA PRO A 53 12.89 -12.61 -14.26
C PRO A 53 13.85 -13.71 -13.76
N THR A 54 15.15 -13.41 -13.76
CA THR A 54 16.12 -14.15 -12.95
C THR A 54 16.28 -13.42 -11.62
N LEU A 55 15.50 -13.84 -10.62
CA LEU A 55 15.57 -13.36 -9.24
C LEU A 55 16.94 -13.70 -8.64
N SER A 56 17.90 -12.79 -8.80
CA SER A 56 19.13 -12.79 -8.02
C SER A 56 18.79 -12.23 -6.63
N ILE A 57 18.37 -13.15 -5.75
CA ILE A 57 18.34 -12.94 -4.31
C ILE A 57 19.80 -12.81 -3.87
N LYS A 58 20.33 -11.58 -3.86
CA LYS A 58 21.54 -11.28 -3.07
C LYS A 58 21.12 -11.16 -1.61
N GLU A 59 21.38 -12.25 -0.92
CA GLU A 59 21.17 -12.52 0.49
C GLU A 59 21.66 -11.36 1.38
N LYS A 60 20.71 -10.61 1.94
CA LYS A 60 20.87 -10.01 3.29
C LYS A 60 20.17 -10.91 4.32
N ALA A 61 20.41 -12.21 4.23
CA ALA A 61 19.95 -13.22 5.18
C ALA A 61 21.10 -13.71 6.08
N LEU A 62 21.97 -12.80 6.52
CA LEU A 62 23.09 -13.10 7.42
C LEU A 62 22.83 -12.62 8.85
N GLU A 63 21.63 -12.80 9.39
CA GLU A 63 21.39 -12.64 10.84
C GLU A 63 20.68 -13.83 11.49
N HIS A 64 20.21 -14.80 10.70
CA HIS A 64 19.70 -16.08 11.21
C HIS A 64 20.27 -17.25 10.42
N ARG A 65 21.59 -17.40 10.39
CA ARG A 65 22.21 -18.64 9.93
C ARG A 65 21.98 -19.73 10.98
N LEU A 66 20.90 -20.50 10.85
CA LEU A 66 20.82 -21.84 11.43
C LEU A 66 21.65 -22.83 10.59
N SER A 67 22.88 -22.45 10.20
CA SER A 67 23.86 -23.42 9.73
C SER A 67 24.49 -24.05 10.96
N ILE A 68 23.92 -25.16 11.43
CA ILE A 68 24.46 -25.92 12.56
C ILE A 68 25.82 -26.55 12.20
N LEU A 69 26.12 -26.69 10.90
CA LEU A 69 27.35 -27.31 10.39
C LEU A 69 28.10 -26.38 9.43
N SER A 70 29.43 -26.51 9.42
CA SER A 70 30.31 -25.90 8.42
C SER A 70 30.10 -26.57 7.06
N PRO A 71 30.22 -25.84 5.93
CA PRO A 71 30.18 -26.42 4.59
C PRO A 71 31.22 -27.53 4.36
N VAL A 72 32.36 -27.46 5.04
CA VAL A 72 33.43 -28.47 4.95
C VAL A 72 33.03 -29.76 5.66
N ASP A 73 32.50 -29.64 6.87
CA ASP A 73 32.04 -30.78 7.67
C ASP A 73 30.86 -31.48 6.98
N PHE A 74 29.93 -30.70 6.42
CA PHE A 74 28.82 -31.25 5.64
C PHE A 74 29.29 -32.01 4.39
N ALA A 75 30.31 -31.51 3.67
CA ALA A 75 30.84 -32.19 2.49
C ALA A 75 31.56 -33.50 2.85
N HIS A 76 32.23 -33.55 3.99
CA HIS A 76 32.83 -34.79 4.51
C HIS A 76 31.75 -35.81 4.89
N GLU A 77 30.75 -35.39 5.66
CA GLU A 77 29.64 -36.24 6.10
C GLU A 77 28.81 -36.77 4.92
N LEU A 78 28.70 -35.98 3.84
CA LEU A 78 28.05 -36.38 2.59
C LEU A 78 28.76 -37.54 1.89
N GLN A 79 30.09 -37.58 1.93
CA GLN A 79 30.85 -38.68 1.34
C GLN A 79 30.62 -39.99 2.09
N GLU A 80 30.39 -39.92 3.40
CA GLU A 80 30.15 -41.07 4.26
C GLU A 80 28.69 -41.55 4.20
N THR A 81 27.72 -40.63 4.30
CA THR A 81 26.30 -40.98 4.46
C THR A 81 25.55 -41.19 3.14
N ARG A 82 26.12 -40.78 1.98
CA ARG A 82 25.63 -40.94 0.59
C ARG A 82 24.19 -40.50 0.29
N VAL A 83 23.43 -40.05 1.28
CA VAL A 83 22.03 -39.66 1.16
C VAL A 83 21.80 -38.37 1.95
N VAL A 84 21.20 -37.38 1.31
CA VAL A 84 20.84 -36.10 1.94
C VAL A 84 19.35 -35.90 1.84
N PHE A 85 18.74 -35.49 2.95
CA PHE A 85 17.37 -35.02 2.99
C PHE A 85 17.35 -33.50 2.97
N ALA A 86 16.70 -32.91 1.98
CA ALA A 86 16.49 -31.47 1.91
C ALA A 86 15.07 -31.14 2.39
N LEU A 87 14.96 -30.26 3.39
CA LEU A 87 13.67 -29.75 3.83
C LEU A 87 13.28 -28.56 2.95
N LEU A 88 12.41 -28.81 1.97
CA LEU A 88 11.88 -27.74 1.12
C LEU A 88 10.65 -27.12 1.80
N LEU A 89 10.79 -25.90 2.33
CA LEU A 89 9.62 -25.10 2.72
C LEU A 89 8.98 -24.50 1.47
N LYS A 90 7.92 -25.14 0.99
CA LYS A 90 6.99 -24.50 0.06
C LYS A 90 6.03 -23.64 0.90
N PRO A 91 5.94 -22.31 0.68
CA PRO A 91 4.86 -21.55 1.29
C PRO A 91 3.56 -22.20 0.82
N ALA A 92 2.72 -22.61 1.77
CA ALA A 92 1.39 -23.12 1.49
C ALA A 92 0.61 -21.97 0.82
N SER A 93 0.68 -21.89 -0.50
CA SER A 93 -0.41 -21.32 -1.30
C SER A 93 -1.55 -22.33 -1.32
N ASP A 94 -1.94 -22.80 -0.15
CA ASP A 94 -3.17 -23.54 0.04
C ASP A 94 -4.26 -22.49 0.23
N TYR A 95 -4.45 -21.66 -0.79
CA TYR A 95 -5.79 -21.17 -1.08
C TYR A 95 -6.50 -22.33 -1.80
N THR A 96 -6.64 -23.46 -1.12
CA THR A 96 -7.85 -24.25 -1.33
C THR A 96 -8.92 -23.36 -0.71
N PRO A 97 -9.85 -22.79 -1.48
CA PRO A 97 -10.97 -22.11 -0.86
C PRO A 97 -11.66 -23.19 -0.05
N THR A 98 -11.46 -23.17 1.27
CA THR A 98 -12.36 -23.88 2.17
C THR A 98 -13.74 -23.42 1.73
N PRO A 99 -14.68 -24.31 1.36
CA PRO A 99 -15.99 -23.89 0.94
C PRO A 99 -16.52 -22.99 2.05
N LEU A 100 -16.59 -21.69 1.76
CA LEU A 100 -17.08 -20.71 2.71
C LEU A 100 -18.44 -21.24 3.18
N ALA A 101 -18.72 -21.18 4.48
CA ALA A 101 -19.99 -21.70 4.98
C ALA A 101 -21.14 -21.13 4.12
N GLU A 102 -22.07 -21.98 3.69
CA GLU A 102 -23.22 -21.63 2.83
C GLU A 102 -23.83 -20.25 3.17
N PRO A 103 -24.09 -19.93 4.46
CA PRO A 103 -24.64 -18.62 4.83
C PRO A 103 -23.77 -17.42 4.43
N ILE A 104 -22.44 -17.58 4.46
CA ILE A 104 -21.50 -16.50 4.12
C ILE A 104 -21.40 -16.35 2.60
N GLN A 105 -21.45 -17.45 1.83
CA GLN A 105 -21.51 -17.36 0.37
C GLN A 105 -22.78 -16.64 -0.09
N GLN A 106 -23.93 -17.01 0.48
CA GLN A 106 -25.21 -16.33 0.20
C GLN A 106 -25.15 -14.84 0.53
N LEU A 107 -24.50 -14.47 1.65
CA LEU A 107 -24.32 -13.08 2.05
C LEU A 107 -23.43 -12.31 1.07
N LEU A 108 -22.30 -12.89 0.67
CA LEU A 108 -21.38 -12.28 -0.29
C LEU A 108 -22.02 -12.10 -1.66
N THR A 109 -22.78 -13.09 -2.13
CA THR A 109 -23.54 -12.99 -3.38
C THR A 109 -24.60 -11.88 -3.29
N LYS A 110 -25.32 -11.78 -2.17
CA LYS A 110 -26.36 -10.76 -1.93
C LYS A 110 -25.81 -9.33 -1.91
N PHE A 111 -24.61 -9.13 -1.38
CA PHE A 111 -23.97 -7.81 -1.25
C PHE A 111 -22.79 -7.61 -2.20
N SER A 112 -22.75 -8.35 -3.31
CA SER A 112 -21.72 -8.24 -4.34
C SER A 112 -21.62 -6.83 -4.95
N ASN A 113 -22.71 -6.05 -4.88
CA ASN A 113 -22.78 -4.66 -5.31
C ASN A 113 -22.17 -3.64 -4.34
N VAL A 114 -21.85 -4.02 -3.09
CA VAL A 114 -21.29 -3.10 -2.08
C VAL A 114 -19.77 -2.99 -2.19
N ILE A 115 -19.12 -4.06 -2.63
CA ILE A 115 -17.66 -4.14 -2.79
C ILE A 115 -17.40 -4.45 -4.26
N LEU A 116 -17.54 -3.43 -5.11
CA LEU A 116 -17.18 -3.55 -6.51
C LEU A 116 -15.67 -3.34 -6.66
N ASP A 117 -15.04 -4.11 -7.55
CA ASP A 117 -13.63 -3.93 -7.90
C ASP A 117 -13.39 -2.58 -8.61
N ASP A 118 -14.44 -2.07 -9.28
CA ASP A 118 -14.44 -0.79 -9.97
C ASP A 118 -15.73 -0.02 -9.68
N LEU A 119 -15.65 1.31 -9.76
CA LEU A 119 -16.82 2.18 -9.58
C LEU A 119 -17.79 1.99 -10.77
N PRO A 120 -19.10 1.81 -10.53
CA PRO A 120 -20.07 1.68 -11.61
C PRO A 120 -20.19 2.98 -12.41
N ASP A 121 -20.59 2.87 -13.67
CA ASP A 121 -20.83 4.02 -14.55
C ASP A 121 -22.17 4.73 -14.26
N ASP A 122 -22.98 4.17 -13.36
CA ASP A 122 -24.27 4.71 -12.97
C ASP A 122 -24.16 5.81 -11.90
N LEU A 123 -25.09 6.75 -11.95
CA LEU A 123 -25.23 7.76 -10.90
C LEU A 123 -25.50 7.09 -9.55
N PRO A 124 -24.88 7.56 -8.45
CA PRO A 124 -25.23 7.09 -7.14
C PRO A 124 -26.73 7.36 -6.89
N PRO A 125 -27.44 6.42 -6.25
CA PRO A 125 -28.85 6.60 -5.97
C PRO A 125 -29.08 7.87 -5.14
N VAL A 126 -30.20 8.55 -5.39
CA VAL A 126 -30.58 9.76 -4.65
C VAL A 126 -30.64 9.41 -3.16
N ARG A 127 -29.82 10.10 -2.37
CA ARG A 127 -29.81 9.96 -0.91
C ARG A 127 -30.84 10.89 -0.31
N GLU A 128 -31.47 10.44 0.77
CA GLU A 128 -32.38 11.26 1.58
C GLU A 128 -31.68 12.50 2.15
N ILE A 129 -30.39 12.36 2.47
CA ILE A 129 -29.53 13.46 2.93
C ILE A 129 -28.59 13.85 1.79
N GLN A 130 -28.77 15.07 1.28
CA GLN A 130 -27.86 15.69 0.33
C GLN A 130 -26.88 16.62 1.05
N HIS A 131 -25.63 16.66 0.59
CA HIS A 131 -24.66 17.62 1.09
C HIS A 131 -24.99 19.00 0.54
N ALA A 132 -25.42 19.91 1.40
CA ALA A 132 -25.62 21.32 1.05
C ALA A 132 -24.44 22.16 1.56
N ILE A 133 -23.89 23.01 0.69
CA ILE A 133 -22.88 24.00 1.06
C ILE A 133 -23.60 25.33 1.28
N ASN A 134 -23.81 25.70 2.54
CA ASN A 134 -24.40 26.98 2.89
C ASN A 134 -23.35 28.08 2.81
N LEU A 135 -23.55 29.05 1.91
CA LEU A 135 -22.69 30.22 1.81
C LEU A 135 -23.15 31.27 2.84
N VAL A 136 -22.19 31.88 3.54
CA VAL A 136 -22.49 33.05 4.39
C VAL A 136 -22.85 34.23 3.49
N PRO A 137 -23.93 34.98 3.76
CA PRO A 137 -24.33 36.13 2.96
C PRO A 137 -23.18 37.13 2.80
N GLY A 138 -22.93 37.56 1.55
CA GLY A 138 -21.85 38.50 1.22
C GLY A 138 -20.51 37.84 0.83
N LEU A 139 -20.37 36.52 0.96
CA LEU A 139 -19.21 35.80 0.42
C LEU A 139 -19.33 35.62 -1.10
N GLN A 140 -18.21 35.80 -1.79
CA GLN A 140 -18.07 35.50 -3.21
C GLN A 140 -17.41 34.13 -3.39
N ILE A 141 -17.88 33.37 -4.38
CA ILE A 141 -17.26 32.10 -4.75
C ILE A 141 -15.86 32.41 -5.34
N PRO A 142 -14.79 31.72 -4.89
CA PRO A 142 -13.46 31.93 -5.43
C PRO A 142 -13.42 31.66 -6.94
N ASN A 143 -13.07 32.68 -7.73
CA ASN A 143 -12.85 32.57 -9.17
C ASN A 143 -11.39 32.89 -9.50
N LEU A 144 -10.52 31.90 -9.33
CA LEU A 144 -9.08 32.03 -9.58
C LEU A 144 -8.73 31.37 -10.91
N PRO A 145 -7.76 31.91 -11.68
CA PRO A 145 -7.25 31.23 -12.85
C PRO A 145 -6.64 29.88 -12.45
N HIS A 146 -6.77 28.89 -13.32
CA HIS A 146 -6.16 27.58 -13.11
C HIS A 146 -4.64 27.68 -12.98
N TYR A 147 -4.06 26.84 -12.13
CA TYR A 147 -2.61 26.74 -12.02
C TYR A 147 -2.00 26.26 -13.34
N ARG A 148 -0.80 26.78 -13.65
CA ARG A 148 -0.04 26.31 -14.81
C ARG A 148 0.49 24.89 -14.53
N MET A 149 0.28 24.00 -15.49
CA MET A 149 0.74 22.61 -15.47
C MET A 149 1.58 22.31 -16.71
N ASN A 150 2.50 21.36 -16.60
CA ASN A 150 3.27 20.90 -17.76
C ASN A 150 2.38 20.02 -18.69
N PRO A 151 2.77 19.83 -19.96
CA PRO A 151 1.98 19.01 -20.89
C PRO A 151 1.64 17.58 -20.42
N PRO A 152 2.56 16.79 -19.83
CA PRO A 152 2.23 15.44 -19.37
C PRO A 152 1.28 15.43 -18.16
N GLU A 153 1.42 16.35 -17.20
CA GLU A 153 0.48 16.50 -16.07
C GLU A 153 -0.92 16.86 -16.58
N ARG A 154 -1.01 17.78 -17.54
CA ARG A 154 -2.29 18.17 -18.15
C ARG A 154 -2.93 16.99 -18.88
N ALA A 155 -2.15 16.15 -19.55
CA ALA A 155 -2.65 14.95 -20.22
C ALA A 155 -3.22 13.93 -19.22
N GLU A 156 -2.53 13.67 -18.11
CA GLU A 156 -3.01 12.76 -17.07
C GLU A 156 -4.24 13.32 -16.34
N LEU A 157 -4.25 14.62 -16.02
CA LEU A 157 -5.43 15.27 -15.45
C LEU A 157 -6.64 15.11 -16.39
N ASN A 158 -6.47 15.39 -17.67
CA ASN A 158 -7.54 15.21 -18.66
C ASN A 158 -8.00 13.75 -18.74
N ARG A 159 -7.08 12.77 -18.68
CA ARG A 159 -7.43 11.34 -18.68
C ARG A 159 -8.30 10.98 -17.47
N GLN A 160 -7.95 11.46 -16.29
CA GLN A 160 -8.72 11.22 -15.07
C GLN A 160 -10.08 11.92 -15.10
N ILE A 161 -10.10 13.18 -15.55
CA ILE A 161 -11.34 13.94 -15.74
C ILE A 161 -12.28 13.14 -16.65
N GLN A 162 -11.83 12.69 -17.83
CA GLN A 162 -12.64 11.88 -18.74
C GLN A 162 -13.18 10.60 -18.07
N GLY A 163 -12.36 9.90 -17.28
CA GLY A 163 -12.81 8.75 -16.50
C GLY A 163 -13.89 9.09 -15.46
N CYS A 164 -13.78 10.24 -14.79
CA CYS A 164 -14.79 10.70 -13.85
C CYS A 164 -16.09 11.17 -14.53
N TRP A 165 -16.01 11.75 -15.74
CA TRP A 165 -17.19 12.10 -16.54
C TRP A 165 -17.96 10.85 -16.96
N LEU A 166 -17.26 9.82 -17.43
CA LEU A 166 -17.86 8.53 -17.80
C LEU A 166 -18.58 7.88 -16.61
N ARG A 167 -18.01 8.02 -15.41
CA ARG A 167 -18.56 7.49 -14.15
C ARG A 167 -19.58 8.42 -13.47
N ALA A 168 -20.05 9.46 -14.16
CA ALA A 168 -21.03 10.43 -13.68
C ALA A 168 -20.72 11.05 -12.29
N LEU A 169 -19.44 11.13 -11.91
CA LEU A 169 -18.98 11.68 -10.62
C LEU A 169 -18.98 13.21 -10.58
N PHE A 170 -19.04 13.85 -11.75
CA PHE A 170 -19.18 15.30 -11.87
C PHE A 170 -20.63 15.64 -12.22
N VAL A 171 -21.40 16.06 -11.22
CA VAL A 171 -22.71 16.68 -11.43
C VAL A 171 -22.52 18.17 -11.21
N ILE A 172 -22.68 18.97 -12.27
CA ILE A 172 -22.72 20.42 -12.16
C ILE A 172 -24.10 20.76 -11.57
N ALA A 173 -24.11 21.23 -10.32
CA ALA A 173 -25.28 21.78 -9.65
C ALA A 173 -25.49 23.25 -10.02
#